data_AF-A0A8C0U6M6-F1
#
_entry.id   AF-A0A8C0U6M6-F1
#
_cell.length_a   1.000
_cell.length_b   1.000
_cell.length_c   1.000
_cell.angle_alpha   90.00
_cell.angle_beta   90.00
_cell.angle_gamma   90.00
#
_symmetry.space_group_name_H-M   'P 1'
#
loop_
_entity.id
_entity.type
_entity.pdbx_description
1 polymer ?
#
loop_
_entity_poly.entity_id
_entity_poly.type
_entity_poly.pdbx_seq_one_letter_code
_entity_poly.pdbx_strand_id
1 'polypeptide(L)' 'MSKDRLNVGGQVYITRHPTLISVPGSLLWEMFTQKNVRSLARDSKGRFFVDRDGFLFRYILDYMRDQQLVLP' A
#
# COMPACT_ATOMS: atom_id res chain seq x y z
N MET A 1 6.69 4.67 14.96
CA MET A 1 6.62 3.94 13.67
C MET A 1 5.99 4.86 12.63
N SER A 2 6.61 4.99 11.45
CA SER A 2 6.07 5.81 10.35
C SER A 2 4.79 5.22 9.78
N LYS A 3 3.85 6.10 9.40
CA LYS A 3 2.62 5.76 8.69
C LYS A 3 2.73 6.26 7.27
N ASP A 4 2.33 5.42 6.32
CA ASP A 4 2.25 5.76 4.91
C ASP A 4 0.79 6.04 4.53
N ARG A 5 0.59 6.99 3.61
CA ARG A 5 -0.72 7.34 3.04
C ARG A 5 -0.73 6.93 1.58
N LEU A 6 -1.68 6.07 1.22
CA LEU A 6 -1.90 5.63 -0.15
C LEU A 6 -3.22 6.21 -0.66
N ASN A 7 -3.25 6.62 -1.92
CA ASN A 7 -4.44 6.88 -2.71
C ASN A 7 -4.54 5.79 -3.77
N VAL A 8 -5.53 4.90 -3.63
CA VAL A 8 -5.74 3.76 -4.52
C VAL A 8 -7.04 4.01 -5.30
N GLY A 9 -6.92 4.42 -6.57
CA GLY A 9 -8.07 4.72 -7.42
C GLY A 9 -9.04 5.77 -6.85
N GLY A 10 -8.56 6.68 -5.99
CA GLY A 10 -9.37 7.68 -5.29
C GLY A 10 -9.67 7.35 -3.83
N GLN A 11 -9.56 6.07 -3.43
CA GLN A 11 -9.75 5.65 -2.03
C GLN A 11 -8.45 5.82 -1.23
N VAL A 12 -8.55 6.52 -0.10
CA VAL A 12 -7.38 6.78 0.74
C VAL A 12 -7.24 5.73 1.82
N TYR A 13 -6.05 5.16 1.92
CA TYR A 13 -5.64 4.23 2.98
C TYR A 13 -4.50 4.80 3.81
N ILE A 14 -4.51 4.48 5.10
CA ILE A 14 -3.41 4.75 6.02
C ILE A 14 -2.98 3.43 6.61
N THR A 15 -1.69 3.14 6.54
CA THR A 15 -1.13 1.91 7.12
C THR A 15 0.27 2.17 7.68
N ARG A 16 0.82 1.18 8.38
CA ARG A 16 2.18 1.25 8.91
C ARG A 16 3.16 0.78 7.83
N HIS A 17 4.34 1.38 7.79
CA HIS A 17 5.38 0.97 6.84
C HIS A 17 5.69 -0.54 6.88
N PRO A 18 5.84 -1.20 8.07
CA PRO A 18 6.02 -2.65 8.15
C PRO A 18 4.92 -3.48 7.47
N THR A 19 3.68 -2.99 7.43
CA THR A 19 2.58 -3.68 6.74
C THR A 19 2.84 -3.75 5.24
N LEU A 20 3.33 -2.66 4.63
CA LEU A 20 3.57 -2.59 3.18
C LEU A 20 4.75 -3.47 2.73
N ILE A 21 5.65 -3.82 3.66
CA ILE A 21 6.81 -4.67 3.42
C ILE A 21 6.66 -6.07 4.08
N SER A 22 5.45 -6.44 4.49
CA SER A 22 5.18 -7.72 5.19
C SER A 22 5.29 -8.94 4.27
N VAL A 23 5.15 -8.75 2.95
CA VAL A 23 5.16 -9.82 1.95
C VAL A 23 6.34 -9.60 0.99
N PRO A 24 7.53 -10.19 1.26
CA PRO A 24 8.71 -10.06 0.41
C PRO A 24 8.44 -10.45 -1.05
N GLY A 25 9.01 -9.68 -1.99
CA GLY A 25 8.85 -9.90 -3.43
C GLY A 25 7.50 -9.48 -4.01
N SER A 26 6.57 -8.95 -3.21
CA SER A 26 5.36 -8.32 -3.73
C SER A 26 5.66 -6.93 -4.31
N LEU A 27 4.79 -6.43 -5.19
CA LEU A 27 4.92 -5.09 -5.77
C LEU A 27 5.03 -4.00 -4.69
N LEU A 28 4.20 -4.07 -3.64
CA LEU A 28 4.25 -3.11 -2.53
C LEU A 28 5.53 -3.25 -1.72
N TRP A 29 6.03 -4.47 -1.51
CA TRP A 29 7.33 -4.66 -0.87
C TRP A 29 8.44 -4.01 -1.68
N GLU A 30 8.49 -4.22 -2.99
CA GLU A 30 9.49 -3.59 -3.86
C GLU A 30 9.41 -2.06 -3.82
N MET A 31 8.19 -1.52 -3.99
CA MET A 31 7.95 -0.07 -3.94
C MET A 31 8.43 0.57 -2.64
N PHE A 32 8.22 -0.10 -1.50
CA PHE A 32 8.48 0.47 -0.17
C PHE A 32 9.80 0.02 0.46
N THR A 33 10.55 -0.90 -0.14
CA THR A 33 11.92 -1.27 0.28
C THR A 33 13.03 -0.69 -0.60
N GLN A 34 12.74 -0.37 -1.87
CA GLN A 34 13.75 0.19 -2.76
C GLN A 34 14.12 1.63 -2.37
N LYS A 35 15.42 1.96 -2.44
CA LYS A 35 15.97 3.28 -2.07
C LYS A 35 15.38 4.47 -2.84
N ASN A 36 14.67 4.22 -3.94
CA ASN A 36 14.14 5.25 -4.82
C ASN A 36 12.62 5.43 -4.70
N VAL A 37 12.08 5.44 -3.48
CA VAL A 37 10.67 5.79 -3.15
C VAL A 37 10.20 7.10 -3.81
N ARG A 38 11.13 7.97 -4.26
CA ARG A 38 10.84 9.19 -5.03
C ARG A 38 10.29 8.92 -6.44
N SER A 39 10.49 7.73 -7.02
CA SER A 39 9.94 7.37 -8.33
C SER A 39 8.48 6.95 -8.27
N LEU A 40 7.93 6.71 -7.08
CA LEU A 40 6.55 6.30 -6.92
C LEU A 40 5.62 7.47 -7.26
N ALA A 41 4.62 7.20 -8.10
CA ALA A 41 3.59 8.16 -8.43
C ALA A 41 2.95 8.71 -7.14
N ARG A 42 2.66 10.01 -7.15
CA ARG A 42 1.96 10.68 -6.05
C ARG A 42 0.78 11.44 -6.59
N ASP A 43 -0.27 11.53 -5.78
CA ASP A 43 -1.39 12.41 -6.08
C ASP A 43 -1.09 13.87 -5.73
N SER A 44 -2.03 14.77 -6.02
CA SER A 44 -1.91 16.21 -5.74
C SER A 44 -1.74 16.57 -4.26
N LYS A 45 -1.95 15.62 -3.34
CA LYS A 45 -1.73 15.78 -1.89
C LYS A 45 -0.46 15.08 -1.41
N GLY A 46 0.39 14.61 -2.33
CA GLY A 46 1.67 13.95 -2.05
C GLY A 46 1.55 12.53 -1.50
N ARG A 47 0.37 11.90 -1.58
CA ARG A 47 0.16 10.50 -1.16
C ARG A 47 0.61 9.56 -2.26
N PHE A 48 1.13 8.39 -1.90
CA PHE A 48 1.50 7.37 -2.89
C PHE A 48 0.26 6.97 -3.70
N PHE A 49 0.36 7.02 -5.02
CA PHE A 49 -0.75 6.75 -5.90
C PHE A 49 -0.65 5.35 -6.48
N VAL A 50 -1.77 4.62 -6.43
CA VAL A 50 -1.93 3.28 -7.01
C VAL A 50 -3.15 3.33 -7.93
N ASP A 51 -2.93 3.11 -9.22
CA ASP A 51 -3.99 3.14 -10.23
C ASP A 51 -4.77 1.80 -10.27
N ARG A 52 -5.47 1.49 -9.18
CA ARG A 52 -6.24 0.25 -8.97
C ARG A 52 -7.53 0.52 -8.21
N ASP A 53 -8.42 -0.46 -8.21
CA ASP A 53 -9.67 -0.41 -7.46
C ASP A 53 -9.41 -0.22 -5.95
N GLY A 54 -9.89 0.90 -5.42
CA GLY A 54 -9.73 1.24 -4.01
C GLY A 54 -10.45 0.30 -3.06
N PHE A 55 -11.65 -0.18 -3.39
CA PHE A 55 -12.46 -1.02 -2.49
C PHE A 55 -11.88 -2.42 -2.36
N LEU A 56 -11.47 -3.03 -3.48
CA LEU A 56 -10.82 -4.35 -3.47
C LEU A 56 -9.46 -4.32 -2.78
N PHE A 57 -8.77 -3.17 -2.80
CA PHE A 57 -7.48 -3.01 -2.12
C PHE A 57 -7.57 -3.25 -0.61
N ARG A 58 -8.74 -3.08 0.02
CA ARG A 58 -8.92 -3.44 1.44
C ARG A 58 -8.48 -4.87 1.73
N TYR A 59 -8.84 -5.83 0.89
CA TYR A 59 -8.49 -7.25 1.09
C TYR A 59 -6.99 -7.50 0.96
N ILE A 60 -6.32 -6.79 0.05
CA ILE A 60 -4.85 -6.84 -0.06
C ILE A 60 -4.23 -6.32 1.24
N LEU A 61 -4.72 -5.17 1.74
CA LEU A 61 -4.18 -4.56 2.94
C LEU A 61 -4.43 -5.40 4.20
N ASP A 62 -5.59 -6.05 4.31
CA ASP A 62 -5.91 -6.95 5.41
C ASP A 62 -5.06 -8.22 5.35
N TYR A 63 -4.88 -8.81 4.16
CA TYR A 63 -3.93 -9.92 3.97
C TYR A 63 -2.50 -9.53 4.41
N MET A 64 -2.03 -8.33 4.07
CA MET A 64 -0.71 -7.86 4.50
C MET A 64 -0.60 -7.64 6.02
N ARG A 65 -1.71 -7.39 6.73
CA ARG A 65 -1.72 -7.23 8.19
C ARG A 65 -1.65 -8.57 8.89
N ASP A 66 -2.47 -9.52 8.44
CA ASP A 66 -2.78 -10.73 9.19
C ASP A 66 -2.19 -12.00 8.55
N GLN A 67 -1.63 -11.90 7.34
CA GLN A 67 -1.18 -13.02 6.50
C GLN A 67 -2.30 -14.04 6.23
N GLN A 68 -3.55 -13.59 6.29
CA GLN A 68 -4.74 -14.40 6.08
C GLN A 68 -5.74 -13.61 5.23
N LEU A 69 -6.32 -14.26 4.23
CA LEU A 69 -7.37 -13.68 3.40
C LEU A 69 -8.74 -14.09 3.96
N VAL A 70 -9.50 -13.11 4.45
CA VAL A 70 -10.88 -13.30 4.88
C VAL A 70 -11.80 -12.60 3.89
N LEU A 71 -12.66 -13.39 3.25
CA LEU A 71 -13.68 -12.92 2.32
C LEU A 71 -15.06 -12.99 2.99
N PRO A 72 -16.05 -12.20 2.53
CA PRO A 72 -17.43 -12.30 3.00
C PRO A 72 -18.06 -13.68 2.78
#